data_AF-A0A4Y5T9B5-F1
#
_entry.id   AF-A0A4Y5T9B5-F1
#
_cell.length_a   1.000
_cell.length_b   1.000
_cell.length_c   1.000
_cell.angle_alpha   90.00
_cell.angle_beta   90.00
_cell.angle_gamma   90.00
#
_symmetry.space_group_name_H-M   'P 1'
#
loop_
_entity.id
_entity.type
_entity.pdbx_description
1 polymer ?
#
loop_
_entity_poly.entity_id
_entity_poly.type
_entity_poly.pdbx_seq_one_letter_code
_entity_poly.pdbx_strand_id
1 'polypeptide(L)'
;SVNKLDMLHSGALTKAASGKVARKSKSTGTDGLAGKIVCSGGMPLIFVSTEVAPWSKTGGLGDVLGGLPPALAARGHRVMTIAPRYDQYKDGWDTCVVIQIRVGDQIETVRYFHCYKRGVDRVFVDHP
;
A
#
# COMPACT_ATOMS: atom_id res chain seq x y z
N SER A 1 -15.46 34.73 0.25
CA SER A 1 -14.28 35.21 -0.47
C SER A 1 -13.83 34.10 -1.40
N VAL A 2 -14.13 34.25 -2.70
CA VAL A 2 -13.91 33.23 -3.73
C VAL A 2 -12.55 33.53 -4.35
N ASN A 3 -11.58 32.61 -4.21
CA ASN A 3 -10.23 32.86 -4.68
C ASN A 3 -10.17 32.81 -6.21
N LYS A 4 -9.49 33.83 -6.75
CA LYS A 4 -9.37 34.19 -8.16
C LYS A 4 -8.34 33.28 -8.86
N LEU A 5 -8.67 32.00 -9.02
CA LEU A 5 -7.82 31.02 -9.72
C LEU A 5 -8.60 30.06 -10.65
N ASP A 6 -9.76 30.48 -11.16
CA ASP A 6 -10.59 29.68 -12.09
C ASP A 6 -10.89 30.40 -13.42
N MET A 7 -10.04 31.32 -13.84
CA MET A 7 -10.12 31.90 -15.17
C MET A 7 -8.71 32.10 -15.71
N LEU A 8 -8.32 31.20 -16.61
CA LEU A 8 -7.35 31.33 -17.71
C LEU A 8 -6.77 29.94 -17.96
N HIS A 9 -7.27 29.24 -18.98
CA HIS A 9 -6.49 28.36 -19.88
C HIS A 9 -7.42 27.82 -20.97
N SER A 10 -7.78 28.70 -21.92
CA SER A 10 -8.22 28.29 -23.25
C SER A 10 -7.21 28.81 -24.27
N GLY A 11 -6.53 27.88 -24.95
CA GLY A 11 -5.84 28.13 -26.22
C GLY A 11 -4.30 28.15 -26.17
N ALA A 12 -3.68 27.04 -26.59
CA ALA A 12 -2.63 27.02 -27.61
C ALA A 12 -2.16 25.56 -27.87
N LEU A 13 -2.29 25.12 -29.13
CA LEU A 13 -1.69 23.91 -29.66
C LEU A 13 -0.16 24.07 -29.75
N THR A 14 0.59 23.15 -29.12
CA THR A 14 1.98 22.87 -29.50
C THR A 14 2.17 21.35 -29.66
N LYS A 15 2.44 20.96 -30.91
CA LYS A 15 2.74 19.58 -31.33
C LYS A 15 4.17 19.24 -30.88
N ALA A 16 4.32 18.27 -29.97
CA ALA A 16 5.61 17.61 -29.72
C ALA A 16 5.55 16.18 -30.26
N ALA A 17 6.38 15.89 -31.27
CA ALA A 17 6.53 14.58 -31.86
C ALA A 17 7.32 13.66 -30.93
N SER A 18 6.66 12.66 -30.34
CA SER A 18 7.33 11.54 -29.65
C SER A 18 7.27 10.32 -30.56
N GLY A 19 8.44 9.88 -31.02
CA GLY A 19 8.60 8.73 -31.91
C GLY A 19 8.07 7.44 -31.28
N LYS A 20 7.27 6.70 -32.04
CA LYS A 20 6.75 5.38 -31.64
C LYS A 20 7.88 4.35 -31.71
N VAL A 21 8.44 3.96 -30.57
CA VAL A 21 9.27 2.75 -30.47
C VAL A 21 8.35 1.56 -30.23
N ALA A 22 8.02 0.83 -31.29
CA ALA A 22 7.30 -0.43 -31.22
C ALA A 22 8.21 -1.50 -30.61
N ARG A 23 7.94 -1.93 -29.36
CA ARG A 23 8.59 -3.12 -28.77
C ARG A 23 7.86 -4.38 -29.23
N LYS A 24 8.55 -5.16 -30.08
CA LYS A 24 8.13 -6.48 -30.54
C LYS A 24 8.29 -7.48 -29.38
N SER A 25 7.18 -7.93 -28.80
CA SER A 25 7.19 -9.01 -27.81
C SER A 25 7.52 -10.33 -28.50
N LYS A 26 8.63 -10.96 -28.12
CA LYS A 26 9.05 -12.28 -28.60
C LYS A 26 8.51 -13.32 -27.63
N SER A 27 7.59 -14.17 -28.08
CA SER A 27 7.05 -15.27 -27.31
C SER A 27 8.09 -16.38 -27.14
N THR A 28 8.35 -16.79 -25.90
CA THR A 28 9.11 -18.00 -25.59
C THR A 28 8.38 -18.80 -24.52
N GLY A 29 8.03 -20.03 -24.87
CA GLY A 29 8.08 -21.21 -24.00
C GLY A 29 7.08 -21.29 -22.85
N THR A 30 6.10 -22.17 -23.03
CA THR A 30 5.27 -22.76 -21.99
C THR A 30 6.10 -23.43 -20.90
N ASP A 31 5.83 -23.13 -19.63
CA ASP A 31 5.96 -24.08 -18.53
C ASP A 31 5.03 -23.72 -17.37
N GLY A 32 4.21 -24.70 -16.95
CA GLY A 32 3.64 -24.81 -15.61
C GLY A 32 2.44 -23.92 -15.25
N LEU A 33 1.21 -24.40 -15.55
CA LEU A 33 -0.05 -24.10 -14.83
C LEU A 33 -0.18 -22.69 -14.20
N ALA A 34 -0.09 -21.64 -15.00
CA ALA A 34 -0.61 -20.33 -14.62
C ALA A 34 -2.15 -20.39 -14.71
N GLY A 35 -2.79 -20.89 -13.66
CA GLY A 35 -4.24 -20.76 -13.50
C GLY A 35 -4.63 -19.33 -13.81
N LYS A 36 -5.52 -19.14 -14.81
CA LYS A 36 -5.98 -17.82 -15.24
C LYS A 36 -6.57 -17.11 -14.01
N ILE A 37 -5.83 -16.20 -13.40
CA ILE A 37 -6.34 -15.37 -12.31
C ILE A 37 -7.32 -14.40 -12.95
N VAL A 38 -8.61 -14.77 -12.95
CA VAL A 38 -9.68 -13.90 -13.39
C VAL A 38 -10.01 -12.98 -12.23
N CYS A 39 -9.36 -11.82 -12.17
CA CYS A 39 -9.75 -10.75 -11.25
C CYS A 39 -11.04 -10.09 -11.79
N SER A 40 -12.21 -10.64 -11.46
CA SER A 40 -13.51 -10.03 -11.76
C SER A 40 -13.83 -8.80 -10.87
N GLY A 41 -12.88 -8.39 -10.03
CA GLY A 41 -12.91 -7.24 -9.14
C GLY A 41 -11.60 -7.11 -8.36
N GLY A 42 -11.45 -6.06 -7.56
CA GLY A 42 -10.29 -5.87 -6.71
C GLY A 42 -10.16 -6.96 -5.63
N MET A 43 -9.02 -7.65 -5.60
CA MET A 43 -8.73 -8.64 -4.54
C MET A 43 -8.38 -7.98 -3.19
N PRO A 44 -8.70 -8.64 -2.06
CA PRO A 44 -8.17 -8.26 -0.75
C PRO A 44 -6.72 -8.73 -0.61
N LEU A 45 -5.80 -7.82 -0.28
CA LEU A 45 -4.37 -8.07 -0.11
C LEU A 45 -3.91 -7.58 1.26
N ILE A 46 -3.31 -8.47 2.05
CA ILE A 46 -2.76 -8.13 3.37
C ILE A 46 -1.26 -8.40 3.33
N PHE A 47 -0.48 -7.35 3.54
CA PHE A 47 0.97 -7.44 3.66
C PHE A 47 1.34 -7.45 5.14
N VAL A 48 2.19 -8.38 5.56
CA VAL A 48 2.73 -8.44 6.92
C VAL A 48 4.25 -8.28 6.81
N SER A 49 4.79 -7.30 7.54
CA SER A 49 6.22 -7.02 7.53
C SER A 49 6.67 -6.45 8.87
N THR A 50 7.98 -6.42 9.09
CA THR A 50 8.58 -5.68 10.20
C THR A 50 8.76 -4.20 9.88
N GLU A 51 8.83 -3.80 8.61
CA GLU A 51 9.05 -2.41 8.19
C GLU A 51 7.94 -1.89 7.28
N VAL A 52 7.51 -0.65 7.54
CA VAL A 52 6.60 0.12 6.69
C VAL A 52 6.99 1.61 6.74
N ALA A 53 7.49 2.15 5.63
CA ALA A 53 7.78 3.58 5.55
C ALA A 53 6.48 4.43 5.53
N PRO A 54 6.47 5.62 6.17
CA PRO A 54 7.61 6.27 6.85
C PRO A 54 7.77 5.93 8.33
N TRP A 55 6.97 5.00 8.89
CA TRP A 55 6.89 4.75 10.32
C TRP A 55 8.03 3.89 10.88
N SER A 56 8.40 2.84 10.16
CA SER A 56 9.49 1.94 10.52
C SER A 56 10.27 1.56 9.27
N LYS A 57 11.55 1.91 9.22
CA LYS A 57 12.40 1.72 8.04
C LYS A 57 13.86 1.66 8.47
N THR A 58 14.51 0.55 8.11
CA THR A 58 15.97 0.43 8.19
C THR A 58 16.59 0.38 6.80
N GLY A 59 15.87 -0.20 5.82
CA GLY A 59 16.39 -0.39 4.47
C GLY A 59 15.29 -0.45 3.40
N GLY A 60 15.54 -1.24 2.35
CA GLY A 60 14.65 -1.33 1.18
C GLY A 60 13.30 -1.97 1.45
N LEU A 61 13.17 -2.78 2.51
CA LEU A 61 11.89 -3.39 2.87
C LEU A 61 10.82 -2.33 3.16
N GLY A 62 11.14 -1.33 4.00
CA GLY A 62 10.24 -0.22 4.27
C GLY A 62 9.81 0.55 3.02
N ASP A 63 10.69 0.70 2.02
CA ASP A 63 10.36 1.36 0.74
C ASP A 63 9.36 0.55 -0.08
N VAL A 64 9.55 -0.77 -0.16
CA VAL A 64 8.64 -1.66 -0.87
C VAL A 64 7.24 -1.55 -0.24
N LEU A 65 7.13 -1.62 1.09
CA LEU A 65 5.84 -1.52 1.77
C LEU A 65 5.28 -0.08 1.79
N GLY A 66 6.14 0.93 1.62
CA GLY A 66 5.73 2.32 1.42
C GLY A 66 5.15 2.57 0.01
N GLY A 67 5.63 1.85 -1.00
CA GLY A 67 5.34 2.10 -2.42
C GLY A 67 4.39 1.11 -3.10
N LEU A 68 4.60 -0.20 -2.92
CA LEU A 68 3.85 -1.26 -3.60
C LEU A 68 2.37 -1.32 -3.15
N PRO A 69 2.04 -1.33 -1.84
CA PRO A 69 0.65 -1.41 -1.40
C PRO A 69 -0.23 -0.25 -1.94
N PRO A 70 0.21 1.03 -1.91
CA PRO A 70 -0.54 2.11 -2.56
C PRO A 70 -0.72 1.93 -4.07
N ALA A 71 0.28 1.39 -4.76
CA ALA A 71 0.21 1.14 -6.21
C ALA A 71 -0.79 0.02 -6.57
N LEU A 72 -1.03 -0.93 -5.65
CA LEU A 72 -2.07 -1.95 -5.80
C LEU A 72 -3.44 -1.41 -5.40
N ALA A 73 -3.54 -0.59 -4.36
CA ALA A 73 -4.78 0.10 -4.00
C ALA A 73 -5.29 0.98 -5.15
N ALA A 74 -4.38 1.71 -5.82
CA ALA A 74 -4.70 2.51 -7.01
C ALA A 74 -5.19 1.66 -8.21
N ARG A 75 -4.88 0.36 -8.24
CA ARG A 75 -5.41 -0.60 -9.23
C ARG A 75 -6.76 -1.20 -8.83
N GLY A 76 -7.37 -0.71 -7.75
CA GLY A 76 -8.69 -1.12 -7.28
C GLY A 76 -8.68 -2.28 -6.28
N HIS A 77 -7.51 -2.73 -5.81
CA HIS A 77 -7.41 -3.75 -4.77
C HIS A 77 -7.72 -3.19 -3.38
N ARG A 78 -8.33 -3.97 -2.49
CA ARG A 78 -8.44 -3.60 -1.08
C ARG A 78 -7.16 -4.02 -0.38
N VAL A 79 -6.35 -3.06 0.08
CA VAL A 79 -4.99 -3.35 0.56
C VAL A 79 -4.81 -2.93 2.01
N MET A 80 -4.21 -3.81 2.80
CA MET A 80 -3.80 -3.57 4.19
C MET A 80 -2.31 -3.89 4.38
N THR A 81 -1.62 -3.15 5.25
CA THR A 81 -0.29 -3.52 5.76
C THR A 81 -0.31 -3.64 7.27
N ILE A 82 0.31 -4.67 7.81
CA ILE A 82 0.44 -4.93 9.25
C ILE A 82 1.92 -4.92 9.62
N ALA A 83 2.30 -4.14 10.62
CA ALA A 83 3.66 -4.11 11.16
C ALA A 83 3.65 -3.85 12.68
N PRO A 84 4.75 -4.11 13.41
CA PRO A 84 4.84 -3.73 14.82
C PRO A 84 4.78 -2.20 15.00
N ARG A 85 4.18 -1.76 16.10
CA ARG A 85 4.18 -0.35 16.53
C ARG A 85 5.42 -0.07 17.36
N TYR A 86 6.52 0.28 16.69
CA TYR A 86 7.78 0.56 17.41
C TYR A 86 7.80 1.92 18.12
N ASP A 87 6.92 2.85 17.74
CA ASP A 87 6.85 4.19 18.33
C ASP A 87 5.39 4.67 18.35
N GLN A 88 5.14 5.76 19.07
CA GLN A 88 3.84 6.38 19.20
C GLN A 88 3.54 7.29 17.99
N TYR A 89 3.18 6.65 16.87
CA TYR A 89 2.89 7.34 15.62
C TYR A 89 1.70 8.30 15.75
N LYS A 90 1.92 9.57 15.40
CA LYS A 90 0.93 10.66 15.54
C LYS A 90 -0.34 10.46 14.71
N ASP A 91 -0.23 9.79 13.56
CA ASP A 91 -1.34 9.55 12.64
C ASP A 91 -2.05 8.21 12.86
N GLY A 92 -1.60 7.39 13.82
CA GLY A 92 -2.28 6.15 14.21
C GLY A 92 -3.24 6.38 15.38
N TRP A 93 -4.49 5.95 15.23
CA TRP A 93 -5.47 5.92 16.33
C TRP A 93 -5.62 4.51 16.89
N ASP A 94 -5.94 4.40 18.18
CA ASP A 94 -6.26 3.13 18.82
C ASP A 94 -7.61 2.62 18.28
N THR A 95 -7.66 1.36 17.86
CA THR A 95 -8.91 0.73 17.42
C THR A 95 -9.77 0.23 18.58
N CYS A 96 -9.25 0.29 19.82
CA CYS A 96 -9.83 -0.29 21.02
C CYS A 96 -10.02 -1.82 20.95
N VAL A 97 -9.43 -2.47 19.93
CA VAL A 97 -9.43 -3.92 19.80
C VAL A 97 -8.26 -4.46 20.61
N VAL A 98 -8.58 -5.28 21.60
CA VAL A 98 -7.64 -5.96 22.47
C VAL A 98 -7.76 -7.46 22.22
N ILE A 99 -6.66 -8.12 21.91
CA ILE A 99 -6.63 -9.57 21.77
C ILE A 99 -5.55 -10.18 22.66
N GLN A 100 -5.80 -11.40 23.11
CA GLN A 100 -4.81 -12.22 23.81
C GLN A 100 -4.21 -13.22 22.82
N ILE A 101 -2.88 -13.22 22.70
CA ILE A 101 -2.14 -14.14 21.85
C ILE A 101 -1.17 -14.95 22.69
N ARG A 102 -1.03 -16.24 22.39
CA ARG A 102 -0.02 -17.08 23.04
C ARG A 102 1.32 -16.87 22.35
N VAL A 103 2.35 -16.47 23.11
CA VAL A 103 3.73 -16.31 22.65
C VAL A 103 4.61 -17.21 23.51
N GLY A 104 5.01 -18.36 22.97
CA GLY A 104 5.66 -19.42 23.74
C GLY A 104 4.72 -19.96 24.83
N ASP A 105 5.14 -19.83 26.09
CA ASP A 105 4.38 -20.28 27.25
C ASP A 105 3.58 -19.17 27.95
N GLN A 106 3.70 -17.92 27.46
CA GLN A 106 2.97 -16.77 28.01
C GLN A 106 1.78 -16.40 27.13
N ILE A 107 0.75 -15.82 27.76
CA ILE A 107 -0.38 -15.19 27.08
C ILE A 107 -0.17 -13.69 27.15
N GLU A 108 0.07 -13.08 26.00
CA GLU A 108 0.33 -11.66 25.87
C GLU A 108 -0.89 -10.93 25.35
N THR A 109 -1.14 -9.73 25.90
CA THR A 109 -2.19 -8.84 25.42
C THR A 109 -1.61 -7.87 24.41
N VAL A 110 -2.21 -7.81 23.22
CA VAL A 110 -1.83 -6.88 22.17
C VAL A 110 -3.01 -6.01 21.74
N ARG A 111 -2.71 -4.79 21.33
CA ARG A 111 -3.67 -3.84 20.77
C ARG A 111 -3.34 -3.55 19.32
N TYR A 112 -4.32 -3.00 18.61
CA TYR A 112 -4.14 -2.58 17.22
C TYR A 112 -4.36 -1.08 17.09
N PHE A 113 -3.38 -0.40 16.51
CA PHE A 113 -3.51 0.97 16.03
C PHE A 113 -3.74 0.95 14.53
N HIS A 114 -4.50 1.91 14.02
CA HIS A 114 -4.83 1.97 12.60
C HIS A 114 -4.58 3.38 12.07
N CYS A 115 -4.13 3.47 10.82
CA CYS A 115 -4.22 4.68 10.03
C CYS A 115 -4.58 4.36 8.58
N TYR A 116 -5.29 5.26 7.92
CA TYR A 116 -5.64 5.12 6.51
C TYR A 116 -4.89 6.15 5.66
N LYS A 117 -4.06 5.67 4.72
CA LYS A 117 -3.19 6.56 3.94
C LYS A 117 -2.94 6.02 2.54
N ARG A 118 -3.14 6.87 1.54
CA ARG A 118 -2.92 6.56 0.10
C ARG A 118 -3.68 5.31 -0.37
N GLY A 119 -4.93 5.16 0.08
CA GLY A 119 -5.78 4.03 -0.32
C GLY A 119 -5.52 2.72 0.44
N VAL A 120 -4.65 2.73 1.45
CA VAL A 120 -4.18 1.54 2.17
C VAL A 120 -4.52 1.65 3.65
N ASP A 121 -5.08 0.57 4.20
CA ASP A 121 -5.22 0.37 5.64
C ASP A 121 -3.86 0.01 6.25
N ARG A 122 -3.34 0.83 7.17
CA ARG A 122 -2.08 0.57 7.87
C ARG A 122 -2.41 0.21 9.31
N VAL A 123 -2.15 -1.03 9.70
CA VAL A 123 -2.39 -1.53 11.05
C VAL A 123 -1.06 -1.74 11.75
N PHE A 124 -0.95 -1.27 12.98
CA PHE A 124 0.23 -1.43 13.82
C PHE A 124 -0.10 -2.27 15.05
N VAL A 125 0.67 -3.32 15.29
CA VAL A 125 0.54 -4.20 16.47
C VAL A 125 1.27 -3.55 17.64
N ASP A 126 0.52 -3.18 18.67
CA ASP A 126 1.02 -2.53 19.88
C ASP A 126 1.12 -3.54 21.02
N HIS A 127 2.31 -3.58 21.62
CA HIS A 127 2.65 -4.41 22.78
C HIS A 127 3.79 -3.69 23.53
N PRO A 128 3.78 -3.69 24.88
CA PRO A 128 4.84 -3.07 25.70
C PRO A 128 6.24 -3.66 25.47
#